data_AF-A0A4Y5ZQ46-F1
#
_entry.id   AF-A0A4Y5ZQ46-F1
#
_cell.length_a   1.000
_cell.length_b   1.000
_cell.length_c   1.000
_cell.angle_alpha   90.00
_cell.angle_beta   90.00
_cell.angle_gamma   90.00
#
_symmetry.space_group_name_H-M   'P 1'
#
loop_
_entity.id
_entity.type
_entity.pdbx_description
1 polymer ?
#
loop_
_entity_poly.entity_id
_entity_poly.type
_entity_poly.pdbx_seq_one_letter_code
_entity_poly.pdbx_strand_id
1 'polypeptide(L)'
;MTFTLRPYQQEAVDATLARFRKHREPAAIVLLTGAGKSPVIAELARPARGRVLVLAHVKELVAQNHAKYCALGPRPTFCRRTEAQREPRKSGVWQRTIRCAQLELFRSEFSLLIVDECHRISDDDDSQYQQILTHLKR
;
A
#
# COMPACT_ATOMS: atom_id res chain seq x y z
N MET A 1 12.90 -9.08 16.65
CA MET A 1 12.90 -7.75 17.28
C MET A 1 11.66 -7.01 16.81
N THR A 2 10.87 -6.47 17.72
CA THR A 2 9.68 -5.66 17.38
C THR A 2 10.18 -4.29 16.92
N PHE A 3 9.88 -3.90 15.70
CA PHE A 3 10.26 -2.56 15.22
C PHE A 3 9.34 -1.52 15.86
N THR A 4 9.93 -0.52 16.50
CA THR A 4 9.20 0.57 17.15
C THR A 4 9.16 1.78 16.23
N LEU A 5 7.95 2.28 15.94
CA LEU A 5 7.76 3.52 15.18
C LEU A 5 8.27 4.73 15.97
N ARG A 6 8.79 5.74 15.25
CA ARG A 6 9.07 7.06 15.83
C ARG A 6 7.75 7.76 16.19
N PRO A 7 7.73 8.72 17.14
CA PRO A 7 6.49 9.40 17.56
C PRO A 7 5.65 9.92 16.38
N TYR A 8 6.26 10.68 15.46
CA TYR A 8 5.56 11.21 14.28
C TYR A 8 5.02 10.12 13.32
N GLN A 9 5.69 8.96 13.27
CA GLN A 9 5.24 7.83 12.44
C GLN A 9 4.01 7.18 13.08
N GLN A 10 4.03 7.00 14.39
CA GLN A 10 2.90 6.46 15.15
C GLN A 10 1.70 7.42 15.07
N GLU A 11 1.92 8.72 15.26
CA GLU A 11 0.87 9.74 15.11
C GLU A 11 0.23 9.71 13.71
N ALA A 12 1.04 9.56 12.65
CA ALA A 12 0.53 9.43 11.28
C ALA A 12 -0.33 8.18 11.09
N VAL A 13 0.08 7.03 11.66
CA VAL A 13 -0.71 5.79 11.65
C VAL A 13 -2.03 5.99 12.40
N ASP A 14 -1.96 6.50 13.62
CA ASP A 14 -3.11 6.65 14.51
C ASP A 14 -4.14 7.63 13.94
N ALA A 15 -3.69 8.76 13.41
CA ALA A 15 -4.54 9.74 12.76
C ALA A 15 -5.28 9.15 11.55
N THR A 16 -4.58 8.35 10.74
CA THR A 16 -5.14 7.70 9.56
C THR A 16 -6.18 6.64 9.94
N LEU A 17 -5.87 5.79 10.93
CA LEU A 17 -6.81 4.79 11.43
C LEU A 17 -8.04 5.44 12.07
N ALA A 18 -7.86 6.51 12.85
CA ALA A 18 -8.95 7.26 13.44
C ALA A 18 -9.85 7.89 12.38
N ARG A 19 -9.28 8.42 11.29
CA ARG A 19 -10.03 8.95 10.14
C ARG A 19 -10.84 7.84 9.47
N PHE A 20 -10.22 6.74 9.06
CA PHE A 20 -10.91 5.67 8.32
C PHE A 20 -11.92 4.86 9.14
N ARG A 21 -11.89 4.95 10.48
CA ARG A 21 -12.97 4.44 11.33
C ARG A 21 -14.27 5.26 11.23
N LYS A 22 -14.17 6.53 10.87
CA LYS A 22 -15.31 7.48 10.82
C LYS A 22 -15.70 7.90 9.40
N HIS A 23 -14.74 7.86 8.49
CA HIS A 23 -14.81 8.44 7.15
C HIS A 23 -14.38 7.41 6.09
N ARG A 24 -14.99 7.47 4.90
CA ARG A 24 -14.63 6.61 3.76
C ARG A 24 -13.92 7.37 2.65
N GLU A 25 -13.80 8.68 2.78
CA GLU A 25 -13.13 9.55 1.83
C GLU A 25 -11.61 9.30 1.82
N PRO A 26 -10.94 9.40 0.66
CA PRO A 26 -9.49 9.33 0.58
C PRO A 26 -8.80 10.34 1.52
N ALA A 27 -7.65 9.96 2.06
CA ALA A 27 -6.81 10.80 2.91
C ALA A 27 -5.37 10.78 2.42
N ALA A 28 -4.66 11.89 2.61
CA ALA A 28 -3.25 12.02 2.27
C ALA A 28 -2.40 12.20 3.53
N ILE A 29 -1.26 11.51 3.57
CA ILE A 29 -0.23 11.68 4.61
C ILE A 29 1.00 12.26 3.92
N VAL A 30 1.49 13.40 4.40
CA VAL A 30 2.70 14.03 3.87
C VAL A 30 3.84 13.80 4.85
N LEU A 31 4.82 13.00 4.42
CA LEU A 31 6.06 12.75 5.15
C LEU A 31 7.23 13.17 4.25
N LEU A 32 8.20 13.89 4.82
CA LEU A 32 9.42 14.29 4.11
C LEU A 32 10.18 13.06 3.59
N THR A 33 10.92 13.24 2.49
CA THR A 33 11.82 12.20 1.97
C THR A 33 12.81 11.80 3.06
N GLY A 34 12.99 10.49 3.26
CA GLY A 34 13.85 9.96 4.33
C GLY A 34 13.19 9.84 5.71
N ALA A 35 11.95 10.32 5.91
CA ALA A 35 11.22 10.18 7.18
C ALA A 35 10.73 8.74 7.48
N GLY A 36 11.12 7.75 6.67
CA GLY A 36 10.70 6.36 6.85
C GLY A 36 9.22 6.13 6.56
N LYS A 37 8.78 6.43 5.33
CA LYS A 37 7.41 6.12 4.85
C LYS A 37 7.09 4.63 4.93
N SER A 38 8.06 3.74 4.67
CA SER A 38 7.80 2.30 4.64
C SER A 38 7.25 1.78 5.98
N PRO A 39 7.90 1.98 7.14
CA PRO A 39 7.33 1.58 8.44
C PRO A 39 5.87 1.98 8.66
N VAL A 40 5.49 3.19 8.24
CA VAL A 40 4.11 3.70 8.34
C VAL A 40 3.16 2.85 7.48
N ILE A 41 3.54 2.57 6.22
CA ILE A 41 2.75 1.73 5.31
C ILE A 41 2.57 0.31 5.89
N ALA A 42 3.62 -0.27 6.47
CA ALA A 42 3.53 -1.59 7.10
C ALA A 42 2.56 -1.61 8.28
N GLU A 43 2.63 -0.61 9.16
CA GLU A 43 1.74 -0.53 10.32
C GLU A 43 0.30 -0.17 9.96
N LEU A 44 0.07 0.62 8.90
CA LEU A 44 -1.29 0.82 8.35
C LEU A 44 -1.88 -0.46 7.76
N ALA A 45 -1.04 -1.31 7.19
CA ALA A 45 -1.47 -2.55 6.58
C ALA A 45 -1.70 -3.69 7.59
N ARG A 46 -1.05 -3.62 8.76
CA ARG A 46 -1.13 -4.62 9.83
C ARG A 46 -2.54 -4.87 10.40
N PRO A 47 -3.37 -3.85 10.69
CA PRO A 47 -4.74 -4.06 11.17
C PRO A 47 -5.75 -4.39 10.05
N ALA A 48 -5.35 -4.32 8.78
CA ALA A 48 -6.26 -4.58 7.67
C ALA A 48 -6.69 -6.05 7.65
N ARG A 49 -8.01 -6.29 7.70
CA ARG A 49 -8.59 -7.65 7.69
C ARG A 49 -8.69 -8.27 6.29
N GLY A 50 -8.47 -7.47 5.25
CA GLY A 50 -8.50 -7.89 3.85
C GLY A 50 -7.13 -7.79 3.19
N ARG A 51 -7.16 -7.61 1.86
CA ARG A 51 -5.95 -7.36 1.07
C ARG A 51 -5.64 -5.87 1.06
N VAL A 52 -4.36 -5.53 1.24
CA VAL A 52 -3.87 -4.16 1.09
C VAL A 52 -3.11 -4.07 -0.22
N LEU A 53 -3.41 -3.09 -1.05
CA LEU A 53 -2.65 -2.80 -2.27
C LEU A 53 -1.80 -1.55 -2.04
N VAL A 54 -0.50 -1.64 -2.32
CA VAL A 54 0.44 -0.52 -2.27
C VAL A 54 0.95 -0.27 -3.70
N LEU A 55 0.54 0.84 -4.30
CA LEU A 55 1.03 1.30 -5.59
C LEU A 55 2.22 2.22 -5.37
N ALA A 56 3.36 1.88 -5.97
CA ALA A 56 4.56 2.70 -5.96
C ALA A 56 5.03 2.99 -7.39
N HIS A 57 5.77 4.07 -7.59
CA HIS A 57 6.25 4.43 -8.93
C HIS A 57 7.55 3.71 -9.34
N VAL A 58 8.37 3.29 -8.38
CA VAL A 58 9.75 2.81 -8.62
C VAL A 58 9.88 1.34 -8.22
N LYS A 59 10.39 0.48 -9.11
CA LYS A 59 10.52 -0.97 -8.87
C LYS A 59 11.49 -1.28 -7.73
N GLU A 60 12.57 -0.50 -7.62
CA GLU A 60 13.58 -0.61 -6.58
C GLU A 60 12.99 -0.36 -5.19
N LEU A 61 12.08 0.60 -5.07
CA LEU A 61 11.36 0.88 -3.81
C LEU A 61 10.46 -0.27 -3.40
N VAL A 62 9.88 -1.02 -4.36
CA VAL A 62 9.09 -2.21 -4.06
C VAL A 62 9.94 -3.32 -3.43
N ALA A 63 11.13 -3.56 -3.99
CA ALA A 63 12.04 -4.58 -3.46
C ALA A 63 12.60 -4.20 -2.08
N GLN A 64 12.98 -2.94 -1.88
CA GLN A 64 13.47 -2.45 -0.58
C GLN A 64 12.38 -2.46 0.49
N ASN A 65 11.15 -2.06 0.14
CA ASN A 65 10.03 -2.08 1.07
C ASN A 65 9.68 -3.50 1.48
N HIS A 66 9.62 -4.45 0.53
CA HIS A 66 9.42 -5.87 0.82
C HIS A 66 10.41 -6.40 1.86
N ALA A 67 11.72 -6.17 1.65
CA ALA A 67 12.77 -6.60 2.57
C ALA A 67 12.61 -5.99 3.96
N LYS A 68 12.33 -4.68 4.03
CA LYS A 68 12.07 -3.99 5.30
C LYS A 68 10.86 -4.58 5.99
N TYR A 69 9.79 -4.84 5.26
CA TYR A 69 8.55 -5.33 5.84
C TYR A 69 8.62 -6.76 6.37
N CYS A 70 9.34 -7.64 5.67
CA CYS A 70 9.65 -8.98 6.18
C CYS A 70 10.40 -8.91 7.53
N ALA A 71 11.21 -7.87 7.75
CA ALA A 71 11.91 -7.66 9.02
C ALA A 71 11.01 -7.08 10.13
N LEU A 72 9.85 -6.49 9.82
CA LEU A 72 8.96 -5.85 10.81
C LEU A 72 8.04 -6.83 11.53
N GLY A 73 7.89 -8.07 11.05
CA GLY A 73 7.17 -9.12 11.77
C GLY A 73 6.37 -10.08 10.88
N PRO A 74 5.82 -11.15 11.46
CA PRO A 74 5.41 -12.36 10.73
C PRO A 74 4.06 -12.29 9.99
N ARG A 75 3.41 -11.12 9.87
CA ARG A 75 1.95 -11.07 9.60
C ARG A 75 1.41 -10.27 8.42
N PRO A 76 2.20 -9.59 7.59
CA PRO A 76 1.70 -9.30 6.26
C PRO A 76 2.49 -10.14 5.27
N THR A 77 1.82 -11.08 4.60
CA THR A 77 2.41 -11.81 3.47
C THR A 77 2.62 -10.80 2.35
N PHE A 78 3.81 -10.20 2.30
CA PHE A 78 4.18 -9.26 1.24
C PHE A 78 4.48 -10.06 -0.01
N CYS A 79 3.58 -10.00 -0.99
CA CYS A 79 3.76 -10.71 -2.24
C CYS A 79 4.26 -9.75 -3.32
N ARG A 80 5.56 -9.82 -3.65
CA ARG A 80 6.10 -9.17 -4.85
C ARG A 80 5.63 -9.96 -6.06
N ARG A 81 4.47 -9.62 -6.62
CA ARG A 81 3.91 -10.35 -7.76
C ARG A 81 4.61 -9.92 -9.07
N THR A 82 5.86 -10.31 -9.26
CA THR A 82 6.51 -10.39 -10.58
C THR A 82 6.13 -11.73 -11.21
N GLU A 83 5.03 -11.75 -11.94
CA GLU A 83 4.56 -12.75 -12.92
C GLU A 83 4.48 -14.27 -12.59
N ALA A 84 5.14 -14.82 -11.56
CA ALA A 84 5.36 -16.27 -11.53
C ALA A 84 5.10 -17.02 -10.21
N GLN A 85 4.22 -16.55 -9.30
CA GLN A 85 3.81 -17.40 -8.16
C GLN A 85 2.32 -17.28 -7.81
N ARG A 86 1.64 -18.43 -7.84
CA ARG A 86 0.21 -18.66 -7.57
C ARG A 86 0.05 -19.14 -6.13
N GLU A 87 -0.53 -18.32 -5.26
CA GLU A 87 -1.35 -18.78 -4.13
C GLU A 87 -2.32 -17.66 -3.71
N PRO A 88 -3.63 -17.93 -3.58
CA PRO A 88 -4.60 -16.94 -3.15
C PRO A 88 -4.76 -16.99 -1.63
N ARG A 89 -3.96 -16.21 -0.89
CA ARG A 89 -4.22 -16.01 0.56
C ARG A 89 -5.28 -14.94 0.78
N LYS A 90 -6.14 -15.18 1.77
CA LYS A 90 -7.31 -14.34 2.14
C LYS A 90 -6.91 -12.96 2.70
N SER A 91 -5.69 -12.80 3.21
CA SER A 91 -5.15 -11.55 3.74
C SER A 91 -3.67 -11.42 3.39
N GLY A 92 -3.21 -10.19 3.13
CA GLY A 92 -1.83 -9.92 2.73
C GLY A 92 -1.65 -8.55 2.10
N VAL A 93 -0.40 -8.09 2.05
CA VAL A 93 -0.04 -6.79 1.47
C VAL A 93 0.59 -7.02 0.12
N TRP A 94 0.01 -6.40 -0.90
CA TRP A 94 0.41 -6.52 -2.28
C TRP A 94 1.06 -5.20 -2.68
N GLN A 95 2.36 -5.21 -2.98
CA GLN A 95 3.03 -4.02 -3.47
C GLN A 95 3.37 -4.17 -4.95
N ARG A 96 3.04 -3.15 -5.74
CA ARG A 96 3.22 -3.16 -7.19
C ARG A 96 3.62 -1.81 -7.75
N THR A 97 4.31 -1.86 -8.88
CA THR A 97 4.55 -0.68 -9.72
C THR A 97 3.36 -0.43 -10.64
N ILE A 98 2.99 0.84 -10.82
CA ILE A 98 1.84 1.23 -11.67
C ILE A 98 1.99 0.68 -13.10
N ARG A 99 3.20 0.71 -13.68
CA ARG A 99 3.43 0.20 -15.05
C ARG A 99 3.16 -1.30 -15.24
N CYS A 100 3.15 -2.08 -14.16
CA CYS A 100 2.92 -3.54 -14.21
C CYS A 100 1.53 -3.92 -13.69
N ALA A 101 0.66 -2.93 -13.47
CA ALA A 101 -0.67 -3.07 -12.95
C ALA A 101 -1.65 -3.50 -14.07
N GLN A 102 -1.56 -4.75 -14.54
CA GLN A 102 -2.60 -5.32 -15.42
C GLN A 102 -3.92 -5.43 -14.65
N LEU A 103 -5.01 -4.87 -15.22
CA LEU A 103 -6.34 -4.80 -14.60
C LEU A 103 -6.87 -6.17 -14.13
N GLU A 104 -6.56 -7.21 -14.91
CA GLU A 104 -6.90 -8.62 -14.64
C GLU A 104 -6.42 -9.13 -13.26
N LEU A 105 -5.38 -8.51 -12.70
CA LEU A 105 -4.80 -8.91 -11.41
C LEU A 105 -5.46 -8.19 -10.23
N PHE A 106 -6.35 -7.22 -10.49
CA PHE A 106 -7.15 -6.49 -9.50
C PHE A 106 -8.59 -6.98 -9.37
N ARG A 107 -8.94 -8.13 -9.96
CA ARG A 107 -10.23 -8.82 -9.80
C ARG A 107 -10.58 -9.24 -8.37
N SER A 108 -9.75 -8.85 -7.42
CA SER A 108 -9.78 -9.33 -6.06
C SER A 108 -10.05 -8.14 -5.14
N GLU A 109 -11.07 -8.21 -4.28
CA GLU A 109 -11.37 -7.15 -3.31
C GLU A 109 -10.16 -6.77 -2.44
N PHE A 110 -9.90 -5.47 -2.34
CA PHE A 110 -8.90 -4.86 -1.46
C PHE A 110 -9.59 -4.00 -0.40
N SER A 111 -9.16 -4.12 0.85
CA SER A 111 -9.69 -3.32 1.96
C SER A 111 -9.00 -1.97 2.10
N LEU A 112 -7.81 -1.81 1.53
CA LEU A 112 -7.03 -0.57 1.61
C LEU A 112 -6.14 -0.43 0.37
N LEU A 113 -6.17 0.75 -0.24
CA LEU A 113 -5.25 1.17 -1.28
C LEU A 113 -4.33 2.27 -0.72
N ILE A 114 -3.02 2.08 -0.86
CA ILE A 114 -2.00 3.05 -0.51
C ILE A 114 -1.28 3.42 -1.81
N VAL A 115 -1.20 4.72 -2.10
CA VAL A 115 -0.43 5.25 -3.23
C VAL A 115 0.77 6.01 -2.70
N ASP A 116 1.97 5.48 -2.95
CA ASP A 116 3.22 6.18 -2.68
C ASP A 116 3.49 7.22 -3.79
N GLU A 117 4.00 8.38 -3.39
CA GLU A 117 4.15 9.56 -4.24
C GLU A 117 2.85 9.93 -4.99
N CYS A 118 1.74 10.04 -4.24
CA CYS A 118 0.40 10.31 -4.78
C CYS A 118 0.26 11.62 -5.57
N HIS A 119 1.20 12.57 -5.44
CA HIS A 119 1.25 13.76 -6.29
C HIS A 119 1.49 13.44 -7.78
N ARG A 120 1.86 12.21 -8.11
CA ARG A 120 2.03 11.73 -9.50
C ARG A 120 0.73 11.19 -10.12
N ILE A 121 -0.38 11.19 -9.38
CA ILE A 121 -1.69 10.85 -9.93
C ILE A 121 -2.10 11.97 -10.87
N SER A 122 -2.39 11.62 -12.13
CA SER A 122 -2.91 12.55 -13.12
C SER A 122 -4.44 12.65 -13.00
N ASP A 123 -4.99 13.82 -13.33
CA ASP A 123 -6.43 14.03 -13.47
C ASP A 123 -6.96 13.53 -14.82
N ASP A 124 -6.08 13.09 -15.72
CA ASP A 124 -6.44 12.48 -17.00
C ASP A 124 -7.10 11.10 -16.78
N ASP A 125 -8.34 10.96 -17.26
CA ASP A 125 -9.14 9.74 -17.18
C ASP A 125 -8.49 8.54 -17.89
N ASP A 126 -7.68 8.79 -18.93
CA ASP A 126 -6.95 7.76 -19.66
C ASP A 126 -5.64 7.36 -18.95
N SER A 127 -5.30 8.02 -17.84
CA SER A 127 -4.11 7.67 -17.07
C SER A 127 -4.25 6.30 -16.40
N GLN A 128 -3.12 5.59 -16.28
CA GLN A 128 -3.07 4.28 -15.62
C GLN A 128 -3.61 4.32 -14.19
N TYR A 129 -3.41 5.44 -13.46
CA TYR A 129 -3.96 5.59 -12.12
C TYR A 129 -5.48 5.63 -12.14
N GLN A 130 -6.10 6.44 -13.00
CA GLN A 130 -7.56 6.53 -13.07
C GLN A 130 -8.19 5.22 -13.51
N GLN A 131 -7.56 4.49 -14.45
CA GLN A 131 -8.01 3.16 -14.84
C GLN A 131 -8.00 2.16 -13.67
N ILE A 132 -6.93 2.14 -12.87
CA ILE A 132 -6.83 1.27 -11.68
C ILE A 132 -7.83 1.70 -10.61
N LEU A 133 -7.92 3.00 -10.30
CA LEU A 133 -8.83 3.54 -9.28
C LEU A 133 -10.29 3.26 -9.65
N THR A 134 -10.66 3.45 -10.91
CA THR A 134 -12.00 3.16 -11.42
C THR A 134 -12.32 1.66 -11.34
N HIS A 135 -11.35 0.80 -11.67
CA HIS A 135 -11.52 -0.64 -11.55
C HIS A 135 -11.70 -1.10 -10.10
N LEU A 136 -10.94 -0.53 -9.15
CA LEU A 136 -10.98 -0.89 -7.73
C LEU A 136 -12.20 -0.36 -6.98
N LYS A 137 -12.90 0.65 -7.52
CA LYS A 137 -14.14 1.21 -6.95
C LYS A 137 -15.39 0.39 -7.29
N ARG A 138 -15.31 -0.49 -8.29
CA ARG A 138 -16.41 -1.38 -8.71
C ARG A 138 -16.56 -2.54 -7.73
#